data_AF-A0A2V9B0Z8-F1
#
_entry.id   AF-A0A2V9B0Z8-F1
#
_cell.length_a   1.000
_cell.length_b   1.000
_cell.length_c   1.000
_cell.angle_alpha   90.00
_cell.angle_beta   90.00
_cell.angle_gamma   90.00
#
_symmetry.space_group_name_H-M   'P 1'
#
loop_
_entity.id
_entity.type
_entity.pdbx_description
1 polymer ?
#
loop_
_entity_poly.entity_id
_entity_poly.type
_entity_poly.pdbx_seq_one_letter_code
_entity_poly.pdbx_strand_id
1 'polypeptide(L)' 'MSRERVDVPIVGAGIMGLADAYVAARSGRKVAVFERNPAAMGASIRNFGMIWPIMNKLKVGLGGVIKLVMLVLAFV' A
#
# COMPACT_ATOMS: atom_id res chain seq x y z
N MET A 1 18.11 9.55 27.03
CA MET A 1 17.57 9.02 25.75
C MET A 1 18.44 9.52 24.62
N SER A 2 19.15 8.63 23.93
CA SER A 2 19.86 8.97 22.69
C SER A 2 18.83 9.27 21.59
N ARG A 3 18.99 10.40 20.89
CA ARG A 3 18.17 10.72 19.71
C ARG A 3 18.80 10.00 18.52
N GLU A 4 18.20 8.90 18.09
CA GLU A 4 18.55 8.32 16.80
C GLU A 4 18.04 9.23 15.68
N ARG A 5 18.94 9.68 14.80
CA ARG A 5 18.52 10.31 13.56
C ARG A 5 18.18 9.25 12.53
N VAL A 6 17.14 9.53 11.77
CA VAL A 6 16.70 8.77 10.60
C VAL A 6 16.58 9.75 9.44
N ASP A 7 16.93 9.29 8.25
CA ASP A 7 16.89 10.12 7.05
C ASP A 7 15.48 10.10 6.44
N VAL A 8 14.78 8.97 6.55
CA VAL A 8 13.44 8.77 5.98
C VAL A 8 12.51 8.12 7.01
N PRO A 9 11.64 8.88 7.68
CA PRO A 9 10.54 8.33 8.45
C PRO A 9 9.36 7.98 7.54
N ILE A 10 8.83 6.77 7.66
CA ILE A 10 7.69 6.26 6.90
C ILE A 10 6.57 5.90 7.88
N VAL A 11 5.36 6.38 7.63
CA VAL A 11 4.17 6.08 8.43
C VAL A 11 3.24 5.19 7.62
N GLY A 12 3.02 3.97 8.12
CA GLY A 12 2.24 2.90 7.52
C GLY A 12 3.12 1.77 6.98
N ALA A 13 2.93 0.55 7.48
CA ALA A 13 3.61 -0.66 6.98
C ALA A 13 2.74 -1.45 5.97
N GLY A 14 1.95 -0.72 5.18
CA GLY A 14 1.26 -1.30 4.01
C GLY A 14 2.22 -1.53 2.83
N ILE A 15 1.71 -2.10 1.74
CA ILE A 15 2.50 -2.45 0.56
C ILE A 15 3.28 -1.26 -0.01
N MET A 16 2.67 -0.07 -0.06
CA MET A 16 3.33 1.15 -0.55
C MET A 16 4.43 1.62 0.41
N GLY A 17 4.13 1.71 1.71
CA GLY A 17 5.11 2.15 2.71
C GLY A 17 6.31 1.22 2.82
N LEU A 18 6.10 -0.11 2.71
CA LEU A 18 7.20 -1.08 2.68
C LEU A 18 7.99 -1.04 1.36
N ALA A 19 7.33 -0.80 0.22
CA ALA A 19 8.01 -0.62 -1.05
C ALA A 19 8.92 0.64 -1.01
N ASP A 20 8.41 1.75 -0.49
CA ASP A 20 9.17 2.98 -0.30
C ASP A 20 10.33 2.78 0.68
N ALA A 21 10.08 2.08 1.80
CA ALA A 21 11.11 1.76 2.79
C ALA A 21 12.23 0.93 2.17
N TYR A 22 11.88 -0.08 1.38
CA TYR A 22 12.84 -0.94 0.69
C TYR A 22 13.71 -0.14 -0.27
N VAL A 23 13.11 0.71 -1.12
CA VAL A 23 13.85 1.54 -2.08
C VAL A 23 14.76 2.54 -1.35
N ALA A 24 14.25 3.20 -0.31
CA ALA A 24 15.02 4.15 0.50
C ALA A 24 16.20 3.47 1.21
N ALA A 25 15.98 2.32 1.86
CA ALA A 25 17.04 1.57 2.53
C ALA A 25 18.09 1.06 1.53
N ARG A 26 17.66 0.56 0.37
CA ARG A 26 18.55 0.12 -0.71
C ARG A 26 19.39 1.28 -1.29
N SER A 27 18.92 2.52 -1.18
CA SER A 27 19.68 3.72 -1.54
C SER A 27 20.68 4.18 -0.45
N GLY A 28 20.86 3.40 0.62
CA GLY A 28 21.80 3.70 1.71
C GLY A 28 21.26 4.65 2.78
N ARG A 29 19.95 4.93 2.80
CA ARG A 29 19.33 5.82 3.78
C ARG A 29 18.92 5.05 5.03
N LYS A 30 19.00 5.69 6.19
CA LYS A 30 18.47 5.14 7.43
C LYS A 30 16.96 5.39 7.53
N VAL A 31 16.19 4.32 7.43
CA VAL A 31 14.72 4.36 7.37
C VAL A 31 14.13 3.89 8.69
N ALA A 32 13.09 4.57 9.17
CA ALA A 32 12.24 4.07 10.25
C ALA A 32 10.80 3.96 9.76
N VAL A 33 10.18 2.81 9.97
CA VAL A 33 8.78 2.55 9.61
C VAL A 33 7.94 2.47 10.87
N PHE A 34 6.85 3.23 10.90
CA PHE A 34 5.89 3.26 11.99
C PHE A 34 4.56 2.69 11.53
N GLU A 35 4.06 1.66 12.21
CA GLU A 35 2.74 1.09 11.95
C GLU A 35 1.98 0.98 13.27
N ARG A 36 0.69 1.27 13.24
CA ARG A 36 -0.16 1.22 14.43
C ARG A 36 -0.41 -0.21 14.89
N ASN A 37 -0.52 -1.14 13.95
CA ASN A 37 -0.92 -2.52 14.23
C ASN A 37 0.29 -3.48 14.11
N PRO A 38 0.46 -4.45 15.03
CA PRO A 38 1.57 -5.39 14.98
C PRO A 38 1.48 -6.38 13.81
N ALA A 39 0.30 -6.51 13.20
CA ALA A 39 0.04 -7.35 12.04
C ALA A 39 -0.50 -6.51 10.88
N ALA A 40 -0.32 -7.02 9.65
CA ALA A 40 -0.87 -6.40 8.46
C ALA A 40 -2.41 -6.49 8.49
N MET A 41 -3.07 -5.38 8.83
CA MET A 41 -4.53 -5.31 9.01
C MET A 41 -5.25 -4.37 8.03
N GLY A 42 -4.48 -3.60 7.24
CA GLY A 42 -5.00 -2.60 6.31
C GLY A 42 -5.37 -3.15 4.93
N ALA A 43 -5.68 -2.25 4.00
CA ALA A 43 -6.06 -2.58 2.63
C ALA A 43 -5.07 -3.50 1.89
N SER A 44 -3.79 -3.47 2.26
CA SER A 44 -2.74 -4.26 1.61
C SER A 44 -2.93 -5.78 1.71
N ILE A 45 -3.69 -6.29 2.69
CA ILE A 45 -4.01 -7.73 2.80
C ILE A 45 -5.41 -8.10 2.31
N ARG A 46 -6.33 -7.12 2.22
CA ARG A 46 -7.74 -7.36 1.84
C ARG A 46 -7.95 -7.48 0.33
N ASN A 47 -6.95 -7.08 -0.44
CA ASN A 47 -6.95 -7.24 -1.89
C ASN A 47 -6.54 -8.66 -2.36
N PHE A 48 -6.29 -9.62 -1.45
CA PHE A 48 -5.89 -11.01 -1.75
C PHE A 48 -4.74 -11.15 -2.78
N GLY A 49 -3.86 -10.15 -2.87
CA GLY A 49 -2.75 -10.15 -3.83
C GLY A 49 -3.17 -9.95 -5.30
N MET A 50 -4.41 -9.55 -5.57
CA MET A 50 -4.89 -9.30 -6.93
C MET A 50 -4.22 -8.06 -7.52
N ILE A 51 -3.48 -8.23 -8.62
CA ILE A 51 -2.92 -7.12 -9.38
C ILE A 51 -3.79 -6.92 -10.61
N TRP A 52 -4.57 -5.84 -10.63
CA TRP A 52 -5.44 -5.52 -11.76
C TRP A 52 -4.94 -4.29 -12.52
N PRO A 53 -4.51 -4.44 -13.79
CA PRO A 53 -4.18 -3.29 -14.62
C PRO A 53 -5.48 -2.57 -15.06
N ILE A 54 -6.00 -1.67 -14.22
CA ILE A 54 -7.00 -0.69 -14.67
C ILE A 54 -6.24 0.42 -15.40
N MET A 55 -6.10 0.25 -16.72
CA MET A 55 -5.89 1.37 -17.63
C MET A 55 -7.27 1.93 -18.05
N ASN A 56 -7.44 3.23 -17.89
CA ASN A 56 -8.73 3.91 -17.92
C ASN A 56 -9.32 4.03 -19.35
N LYS A 57 -10.52 3.46 -19.55
CA LYS A 57 -11.67 4.16 -20.17
C LYS A 57 -12.95 3.66 -19.49
N LEU A 58 -13.44 4.42 -18.51
CA LEU A 58 -14.75 4.19 -17.90
C LEU A 58 -15.84 4.48 -18.93
N LYS A 59 -16.37 3.43 -19.57
CA LYS A 59 -17.68 3.48 -20.21
C LYS A 59 -18.72 3.03 -19.18
N VAL A 60 -19.68 3.89 -18.86
CA VAL A 60 -20.84 3.53 -18.03
C VAL A 60 -21.68 2.48 -18.79
N GLY A 61 -21.79 1.29 -18.22
CA GLY A 61 -22.42 0.09 -18.79
C GLY A 61 -22.18 -1.12 -17.86
N LEU A 62 -22.62 -2.33 -18.24
CA LEU A 62 -22.47 -3.55 -17.43
C LEU A 62 -21.01 -3.80 -16.95
N GLY A 63 -20.02 -3.46 -17.78
CA GLY A 63 -18.59 -3.53 -17.43
C GLY A 63 -18.14 -2.49 -16.38
N GLY A 64 -18.85 -1.37 -16.24
CA GLY A 64 -18.64 -0.41 -15.17
C GLY A 64 -19.18 -0.91 -13.82
N VAL A 65 -20.33 -1.60 -13.83
CA VAL A 65 -20.90 -2.23 -12.64
C VAL A 65 -20.00 -3.36 -12.15
N ILE A 66 -19.52 -4.23 -13.04
CA ILE A 66 -18.57 -5.29 -12.68
C ILE A 66 -17.28 -4.71 -12.10
N LYS A 67 -16.74 -3.63 -12.70
CA LYS A 67 -15.57 -2.92 -12.15
C LYS A 67 -15.83 -2.34 -10.77
N LEU A 68 -17.01 -1.77 -10.52
CA LEU A 68 -17.38 -1.22 -9.22
C LEU A 68 -17.52 -2.33 -8.18
N VAL A 69 -18.18 -3.43 -8.51
CA VAL A 69 -18.31 -4.61 -7.64
C VAL A 69 -16.93 -5.18 -7.31
N MET A 70 -16.05 -5.33 -8.30
CA MET A 70 -14.69 -5.84 -8.07
C MET A 70 -13.83 -4.86 -7.26
N LEU A 71 -13.97 -3.55 -7.48
CA LEU A 71 -13.29 -2.53 -6.67
C LEU A 71 -13.73 -2.64 -5.22
N VAL A 72 -15.03 -2.77 -4.97
CA VAL A 72 -15.56 -2.95 -3.61
C VAL A 72 -14.99 -4.24 -3.00
N LEU A 73 -15.03 -5.37 -3.73
CA LEU A 73 -14.46 -6.64 -3.27
C LEU A 73 -12.96 -6.60 -2.99
N ALA A 74 -12.19 -5.73 -3.66
CA ALA A 74 -10.77 -5.55 -3.39
C ALA A 74 -10.47 -4.86 -2.04
N PHE A 75 -11.49 -4.26 -1.41
CA PHE A 75 -11.37 -3.52 -0.14
C PHE A 75 -12.13 -4.15 1.05
N VAL A 76 -12.97 -5.18 0.81
CA VAL A 76 -13.61 -5.97 1.88
C VAL A 76 -12.65 -7.04 2.38
#